data_AF-D8S5X0-F1
#
_entry.id   AF-D8S5X0-F1
#
_cell.length_a   1.000
_cell.length_b   1.000
_cell.length_c   1.000
_cell.angle_alpha   90.00
_cell.angle_beta   90.00
_cell.angle_gamma   90.00
#
_symmetry.space_group_name_H-M   'P 1'
#
loop_
_entity.id
_entity.type
_entity.pdbx_description
1 polymer ?
#
loop_
_entity_poly.entity_id
_entity_poly.type
_entity_poly.pdbx_seq_one_letter_code
_entity_poly.pdbx_strand_id
1 'polypeptide(L)'
;MEEEEEEEEEEDDFEGSEVSKKVVVTKSASSSGKKKLVETKITKKTVVKKGGKDGNGGQKWTTLEHNGVMFPPAYQPHGVKMLYNGEPVDLTPAQEEVATMYAVMKDTDYATQAKFNSNFWQDWKKILGSNHVIKKLELCDFTPIYDWYQSEKEKKKQLSSAEKKQLRDEKAKAEEKYTWALVDGVKEKVGNFRVEPPGLFRGRGQHPKMGKLKRRIFPENIVINIGKGAPVPECPMPGHNWKEIRHDNTVTWLAFWNDPINEKEFKYVFLHPSSSLKAQSDMKKYEKARQLKDYIDKIRKTYTKDFGSTDPTKRQIAVATYLIDRLALRAGNEKDDDEADTVGCCSLKVEHVKLLDSKKIEFDFLGKDSIRYLNEVAVEEKVFKAIGDFQKGRKKSGDDLFDRLDTNKLNAHLKEFMPELTAKVFRTYNASITLDNQLEHTDGSIVPEKIGDYQRANKEVAVLCNHQRTVSKSHGAQMEKLEGKMAELKALREEIVIDLERARKGKPPRKDEDGKTKRNQSPEQLEKKLEQTDNKIQKMELDMKVKDDLKTVALGTSKINYLDPRITVAWCKRNDVPIEKASSKKQKKKKKKSSHE
;
A
#
# COMPACT_ATOMS: atom_id res chain seq x y z
N MET A 1 -4.09 -18.79 17.43
CA MET A 1 -5.14 -19.04 16.42
C MET A 1 -5.73 -17.68 16.11
N GLU A 2 -4.98 -16.89 15.35
CA GLU A 2 -5.27 -15.49 15.03
C GLU A 2 -5.38 -15.43 13.51
N GLU A 3 -6.58 -15.61 13.00
CA GLU A 3 -6.97 -15.05 11.70
C GLU A 3 -7.74 -13.78 12.01
N GLU A 4 -7.00 -12.76 12.43
CA GLU A 4 -7.43 -11.38 12.23
C GLU A 4 -6.70 -10.86 11.02
N GLU A 5 -7.51 -10.39 10.07
CA GLU A 5 -7.13 -9.37 9.12
C GLU A 5 -6.69 -8.15 9.94
N GLU A 6 -5.44 -8.16 10.42
CA GLU A 6 -4.69 -6.93 10.65
C GLU A 6 -4.62 -6.25 9.27
N GLU A 7 -5.63 -5.43 8.98
CA GLU A 7 -5.51 -4.34 8.02
C GLU A 7 -4.42 -3.42 8.58
N GLU A 8 -3.16 -3.77 8.32
CA GLU A 8 -2.07 -2.81 8.25
C GLU A 8 -2.53 -1.75 7.24
N GLU A 9 -3.06 -0.64 7.78
CA GLU A 9 -3.16 0.62 7.07
C GLU A 9 -1.71 0.95 6.65
N GLU A 10 -1.31 0.54 5.46
CA GLU A 10 -0.26 1.17 4.66
C GLU A 10 -0.96 2.22 3.79
N GLU A 11 -0.73 3.51 4.06
CA GLU A 11 -1.10 4.63 3.21
C GLU A 11 -0.29 4.52 1.92
N ASP A 12 -0.88 3.79 0.97
CA ASP A 12 -0.60 3.98 -0.43
C ASP A 12 -0.69 5.50 -0.72
N ASP A 13 0.33 6.04 -1.41
CA ASP A 13 0.23 7.30 -2.16
C ASP A 13 -0.76 7.19 -3.34
N PHE A 14 -1.84 6.42 -3.17
CA PHE A 14 -3.08 6.44 -3.91
C PHE A 14 -4.11 5.49 -3.23
N GLU A 15 -5.13 6.07 -2.59
CA GLU A 15 -6.24 5.39 -1.89
C GLU A 15 -6.87 4.23 -2.68
N GLY A 16 -7.08 3.10 -1.99
CA GLY A 16 -7.99 2.03 -2.40
C GLY A 16 -7.46 0.61 -2.20
N SER A 17 -7.62 0.05 -1.00
CA SER A 17 -7.50 -1.39 -0.73
C SER A 17 -8.82 -2.11 -1.06
N GLU A 18 -8.74 -3.31 -1.67
CA GLU A 18 -9.89 -4.21 -1.78
C GLU A 18 -9.48 -5.68 -1.87
N VAL A 19 -10.35 -6.50 -1.28
CA VAL A 19 -10.24 -7.92 -0.89
C VAL A 19 -10.37 -8.90 -2.07
N SER A 20 -9.74 -10.07 -1.91
CA SER A 20 -9.65 -11.18 -2.86
C SER A 20 -10.85 -12.14 -2.90
N LYS A 21 -11.27 -12.60 -4.10
CA LYS A 21 -12.07 -13.82 -4.29
C LYS A 21 -11.24 -14.90 -5.04
N LYS A 22 -11.21 -16.13 -4.51
CA LYS A 22 -10.79 -17.37 -5.20
C LYS A 22 -11.96 -17.84 -6.06
N VAL A 23 -11.74 -18.12 -7.34
CA VAL A 23 -12.69 -18.86 -8.19
C VAL A 23 -12.26 -20.32 -8.19
N VAL A 24 -13.14 -21.21 -7.73
CA VAL A 24 -13.00 -22.66 -7.86
C VAL A 24 -13.58 -23.04 -9.22
N VAL A 25 -12.76 -23.68 -10.05
CA VAL A 25 -13.19 -24.30 -11.30
C VAL A 25 -13.70 -25.70 -10.99
N THR A 26 -15.00 -25.91 -11.04
CA THR A 26 -15.60 -27.25 -11.10
C THR A 26 -15.74 -27.65 -12.56
N LYS A 27 -15.05 -28.72 -12.96
CA LYS A 27 -15.33 -29.47 -14.18
C LYS A 27 -16.55 -30.36 -13.93
N SER A 28 -17.56 -30.29 -14.79
CA SER A 28 -18.48 -31.40 -15.02
C SER A 28 -18.67 -31.58 -16.52
N ALA A 29 -18.66 -32.86 -16.92
CA ALA A 29 -18.68 -33.32 -18.29
C ALA A 29 -20.10 -33.53 -18.81
N SER A 30 -20.22 -33.42 -20.14
CA SER A 30 -21.19 -34.04 -21.06
C SER A 30 -22.69 -33.81 -20.87
N SER A 31 -23.34 -33.21 -21.87
CA SER A 31 -24.21 -33.98 -22.79
C SER A 31 -24.60 -33.14 -24.02
N SER A 32 -24.93 -33.89 -25.07
CA SER A 32 -25.09 -33.55 -26.48
C SER A 32 -26.34 -32.75 -26.86
N GLY A 33 -26.23 -31.88 -27.87
CA GLY A 33 -27.39 -31.33 -28.58
C GLY A 33 -27.03 -30.34 -29.72
N LYS A 34 -27.12 -30.80 -30.98
CA LYS A 34 -27.06 -29.95 -32.19
C LYS A 34 -28.29 -29.03 -32.27
N LYS A 35 -28.11 -27.74 -32.58
CA LYS A 35 -28.66 -27.07 -33.79
C LYS A 35 -28.46 -25.54 -33.83
N LYS A 36 -28.13 -25.09 -35.05
CA LYS A 36 -28.35 -23.79 -35.73
C LYS A 36 -27.53 -22.56 -35.31
N LEU A 37 -26.55 -22.26 -36.18
CA LEU A 37 -26.04 -20.91 -36.44
C LEU A 37 -27.20 -19.97 -36.80
N VAL A 38 -27.26 -18.83 -36.11
CA VAL A 38 -27.88 -17.61 -36.64
C VAL A 38 -26.77 -16.56 -36.64
N GLU A 39 -26.31 -16.23 -37.85
CA GLU A 39 -25.42 -15.11 -38.13
C GLU A 39 -26.14 -13.80 -37.78
N THR A 40 -25.62 -13.04 -36.84
CA THR A 40 -25.98 -11.62 -36.70
C THR A 40 -24.70 -10.80 -36.83
N LYS A 41 -24.53 -10.20 -38.02
CA LYS A 41 -23.44 -9.28 -38.34
C LYS A 41 -23.55 -8.04 -37.45
N ILE A 42 -22.61 -7.87 -36.51
CA ILE A 42 -22.35 -6.57 -35.88
C ILE A 42 -21.11 -5.99 -36.53
N THR A 43 -21.34 -5.05 -37.43
CA THR A 43 -20.35 -4.19 -38.07
C THR A 43 -19.51 -3.46 -37.02
N LYS A 44 -18.21 -3.79 -36.96
CA LYS A 44 -17.20 -2.99 -36.26
C LYS A 44 -17.04 -1.64 -36.97
N LYS A 45 -17.59 -0.56 -36.41
CA LYS A 45 -17.13 0.80 -36.72
C LYS A 45 -15.97 1.14 -35.80
N THR A 46 -14.77 0.97 -36.31
CA THR A 46 -13.54 1.46 -35.71
C THR A 46 -13.53 2.99 -35.85
N VAL A 47 -13.91 3.71 -34.79
CA VAL A 47 -13.69 5.16 -34.73
C VAL A 47 -12.30 5.38 -34.12
N VAL A 48 -11.31 5.52 -34.99
CA VAL A 48 -10.00 6.06 -34.63
C VAL A 48 -10.20 7.56 -34.39
N LYS A 49 -10.17 7.99 -33.12
CA LYS A 49 -10.05 9.41 -32.78
C LYS A 49 -8.63 9.73 -32.33
N LYS A 50 -8.04 10.67 -33.06
CA LYS A 50 -6.70 11.25 -32.92
C LYS A 50 -6.42 11.71 -31.50
N GLY A 51 -5.20 11.45 -31.04
CA GLY A 51 -4.66 11.87 -29.75
C GLY A 51 -4.71 13.39 -29.56
N GLY A 52 -5.29 13.80 -28.42
CA GLY A 52 -5.28 15.17 -27.93
C GLY A 52 -3.98 15.47 -27.20
N LYS A 53 -3.45 16.68 -27.44
CA LYS A 53 -2.18 17.22 -26.94
C LYS A 53 -2.03 17.16 -25.42
N ASP A 54 -0.79 16.86 -25.03
CA ASP A 54 -0.27 16.74 -23.68
C ASP A 54 -0.04 18.09 -22.99
N GLY A 55 -0.33 18.11 -21.70
CA GLY A 55 -0.24 19.24 -20.78
C GLY A 55 -1.37 19.12 -19.75
N ASN A 56 -1.09 19.35 -18.47
CA ASN A 56 -1.99 19.03 -17.34
C ASN A 56 -3.25 19.93 -17.21
N GLY A 57 -3.84 20.34 -18.34
CA GLY A 57 -5.15 21.00 -18.46
C GLY A 57 -5.95 20.56 -19.69
N GLY A 58 -5.52 19.48 -20.37
CA GLY A 58 -6.25 18.91 -21.51
C GLY A 58 -7.44 18.04 -21.09
N GLN A 59 -8.45 17.98 -21.97
CA GLN A 59 -9.61 17.10 -21.83
C GLN A 59 -9.18 15.64 -21.60
N LYS A 60 -9.69 15.01 -20.53
CA LYS A 60 -9.39 13.64 -20.10
C LYS A 60 -10.40 12.61 -20.60
N TRP A 61 -11.63 13.04 -20.82
CA TRP A 61 -12.73 12.20 -21.28
C TRP A 61 -13.75 13.06 -22.04
N THR A 62 -14.57 12.43 -22.87
CA THR A 62 -15.68 13.05 -23.62
C THR A 62 -17.02 12.73 -22.98
N THR A 63 -17.24 11.48 -22.58
CA THR A 63 -18.42 11.04 -21.85
C THR A 63 -18.02 10.34 -20.56
N LEU A 64 -18.73 10.60 -19.48
CA LEU A 64 -18.52 9.98 -18.18
C LEU A 64 -19.87 9.68 -17.53
N GLU A 65 -20.12 8.40 -17.21
CA GLU A 65 -21.30 7.97 -16.46
C GLU A 65 -20.87 7.06 -15.32
N HIS A 66 -21.45 7.22 -14.13
CA HIS A 66 -21.22 6.34 -12.99
C HIS A 66 -22.41 6.43 -12.03
N ASN A 67 -22.46 5.56 -11.01
CA ASN A 67 -23.58 5.50 -10.07
C ASN A 67 -23.29 6.20 -8.73
N GLY A 68 -22.47 7.25 -8.73
CA GLY A 68 -22.08 7.96 -7.50
C GLY A 68 -21.17 7.11 -6.60
N VAL A 69 -21.47 7.12 -5.30
CA VAL A 69 -20.69 6.47 -4.23
C VAL A 69 -21.58 5.63 -3.32
N MET A 70 -20.99 4.65 -2.65
CA MET A 70 -21.67 3.83 -1.65
C MET A 70 -21.38 4.37 -0.24
N PHE A 71 -22.43 4.77 0.47
CA PHE A 71 -22.31 5.20 1.87
C PHE A 71 -22.16 4.00 2.81
N PRO A 72 -21.44 4.17 3.93
CA PRO A 72 -21.45 3.19 5.02
C PRO A 72 -22.88 3.02 5.57
N PRO A 73 -23.23 1.83 6.09
CA PRO A 73 -24.54 1.61 6.69
C PRO A 73 -24.78 2.60 7.86
N ALA A 74 -26.05 2.90 8.11
CA ALA A 74 -26.44 3.65 9.30
C ALA A 74 -26.04 2.89 10.57
N TYR A 75 -25.70 3.62 11.62
CA TYR A 75 -25.40 3.02 12.92
C TYR A 75 -26.62 2.26 13.45
N GLN A 76 -26.37 1.06 13.97
CA GLN A 76 -27.40 0.24 14.63
C GLN A 76 -27.08 0.24 16.12
N PRO A 77 -27.87 0.96 16.95
CA PRO A 77 -27.64 0.99 18.38
C PRO A 77 -27.72 -0.40 19.00
N HIS A 78 -26.79 -0.70 19.89
CA HIS A 78 -26.72 -1.99 20.58
C HIS A 78 -27.37 -1.96 21.97
N GLY A 79 -27.55 -0.79 22.56
CA GLY A 79 -28.19 -0.61 23.88
C GLY A 79 -27.35 -1.09 25.07
N VAL A 80 -26.14 -1.57 24.84
CA VAL A 80 -25.20 -1.98 25.90
C VAL A 80 -24.72 -0.74 26.65
N LYS A 81 -25.05 -0.67 27.94
CA LYS A 81 -24.69 0.45 28.80
C LYS A 81 -23.23 0.34 29.24
N MET A 82 -22.46 1.40 28.98
CA MET A 82 -21.18 1.61 29.66
C MET A 82 -21.41 2.03 31.12
N LEU A 83 -20.36 1.99 31.94
CA LEU A 83 -20.43 2.49 33.31
C LEU A 83 -19.79 3.87 33.41
N TYR A 84 -20.36 4.74 34.22
CA TYR A 84 -19.79 6.01 34.62
C TYR A 84 -19.73 6.07 36.14
N ASN A 85 -18.52 6.12 36.69
CA ASN A 85 -18.28 6.05 38.14
C ASN A 85 -18.91 4.78 38.78
N GLY A 86 -18.82 3.65 38.07
CA GLY A 86 -19.38 2.36 38.49
C GLY A 86 -20.86 2.14 38.17
N GLU A 87 -21.60 3.20 37.80
CA GLU A 87 -23.04 3.12 37.55
C GLU A 87 -23.37 3.08 36.03
N PRO A 88 -24.33 2.25 35.58
CA PRO A 88 -24.75 2.24 34.18
C PRO A 88 -25.32 3.59 33.71
N VAL A 89 -24.97 4.01 32.50
CA VAL A 89 -25.45 5.26 31.91
C VAL A 89 -26.12 5.03 30.55
N ASP A 90 -27.21 5.74 30.31
CA ASP A 90 -27.90 5.76 29.02
C ASP A 90 -27.23 6.74 28.05
N LEU A 91 -27.02 6.27 26.81
CA LEU A 91 -26.50 7.08 25.72
C LEU A 91 -27.54 7.15 24.60
N THR A 92 -27.68 8.32 23.99
CA THR A 92 -28.40 8.43 22.71
C THR A 92 -27.66 7.66 21.61
N PRO A 93 -28.31 7.28 20.49
CA PRO A 93 -27.65 6.60 19.39
C PRO A 93 -26.36 7.27 18.88
N ALA A 94 -26.33 8.61 18.80
CA ALA A 94 -25.15 9.35 18.36
C ALA A 94 -24.01 9.34 19.40
N GLN A 95 -24.35 9.34 20.70
CA GLN A 95 -23.37 9.23 21.77
C GLN A 95 -22.82 7.81 21.90
N GLU A 96 -23.70 6.81 21.71
CA GLU A 96 -23.36 5.39 21.71
C GLU A 96 -22.41 5.06 20.56
N GLU A 97 -22.68 5.51 19.32
CA GLU A 97 -21.80 5.28 18.16
C GLU A 97 -20.34 5.68 18.44
N VAL A 98 -20.15 6.87 19.02
CA VAL A 98 -18.81 7.39 19.34
C VAL A 98 -18.19 6.69 20.55
N ALA A 99 -18.99 6.30 21.55
CA ALA A 99 -18.52 5.48 22.66
C ALA A 99 -18.06 4.10 22.17
N THR A 100 -18.79 3.46 21.25
CA THR A 100 -18.39 2.20 20.62
C THR A 100 -17.06 2.34 19.88
N MET A 101 -16.87 3.43 19.11
CA MET A 101 -15.61 3.68 18.39
C MET A 101 -14.39 3.71 19.32
N TYR A 102 -14.53 4.28 20.52
CA TYR A 102 -13.46 4.27 21.51
C TYR A 102 -13.32 2.93 22.21
N ALA A 103 -14.45 2.30 22.59
CA ALA A 103 -14.47 1.02 23.28
C ALA A 103 -13.72 -0.06 22.50
N VAL A 104 -13.94 -0.18 21.19
CA VAL A 104 -13.27 -1.17 20.34
C VAL A 104 -11.77 -0.94 20.17
N MET A 105 -11.26 0.22 20.59
CA MET A 105 -9.85 0.57 20.55
C MET A 105 -9.12 0.37 21.89
N LYS A 106 -9.84 -0.06 22.95
CA LYS A 106 -9.32 -0.15 24.32
C LYS A 106 -7.99 -0.90 24.45
N ASP A 107 -7.81 -1.99 23.70
CA ASP A 107 -6.61 -2.84 23.76
C ASP A 107 -5.55 -2.48 22.70
N THR A 108 -5.69 -1.33 22.04
CA THR A 108 -4.73 -0.85 21.04
C THR A 108 -3.72 0.13 21.65
N ASP A 109 -2.53 0.23 21.05
CA ASP A 109 -1.50 1.21 21.44
C ASP A 109 -1.96 2.67 21.31
N TYR A 110 -3.10 2.94 20.65
CA TYR A 110 -3.69 4.28 20.58
C TYR A 110 -4.40 4.66 21.87
N ALA A 111 -5.12 3.74 22.51
CA ALA A 111 -5.88 4.03 23.73
C ALA A 111 -4.98 4.32 24.95
N THR A 112 -3.69 3.99 24.85
CA THR A 112 -2.69 4.34 25.87
C THR A 112 -2.11 5.75 25.69
N GLN A 113 -2.35 6.40 24.54
CA GLN A 113 -1.76 7.69 24.21
C GLN A 113 -2.60 8.86 24.73
N ALA A 114 -1.98 9.72 25.54
CA ALA A 114 -2.65 10.87 26.15
C ALA A 114 -3.27 11.82 25.11
N LYS A 115 -2.59 12.06 23.98
CA LYS A 115 -3.10 12.94 22.91
C LYS A 115 -4.35 12.36 22.25
N PHE A 116 -4.36 11.05 22.00
CA PHE A 116 -5.50 10.32 21.46
C PHE A 116 -6.72 10.46 22.38
N ASN A 117 -6.55 10.14 23.66
CA ASN A 117 -7.62 10.19 24.66
C ASN A 117 -8.16 11.62 24.86
N SER A 118 -7.26 12.61 24.87
CA SER A 118 -7.63 14.03 24.99
C SER A 118 -8.47 14.51 23.80
N ASN A 119 -8.05 14.20 22.58
CA ASN A 119 -8.77 14.59 21.37
C ASN A 119 -10.13 13.87 21.26
N PHE A 120 -10.18 12.57 21.56
CA PHE A 120 -11.43 11.82 21.65
C PHE A 120 -12.40 12.47 22.64
N TRP A 121 -11.94 12.74 23.86
CA TRP A 121 -12.77 13.34 24.90
C TRP A 121 -13.32 14.71 24.49
N GLN A 122 -12.50 15.55 23.86
CA GLN A 122 -12.92 16.87 23.38
C GLN A 122 -14.08 16.78 22.38
N ASP A 123 -14.04 15.83 21.46
CA ASP A 123 -15.10 15.67 20.45
C ASP A 123 -16.32 14.95 21.02
N TRP A 124 -16.14 13.88 21.79
CA TRP A 124 -17.27 13.17 22.40
C TRP A 124 -18.03 14.03 23.40
N LYS A 125 -17.35 14.87 24.19
CA LYS A 125 -17.98 15.83 25.12
C LYS A 125 -18.94 16.80 24.42
N LYS A 126 -18.65 17.21 23.18
CA LYS A 126 -19.56 18.06 22.39
C LYS A 126 -20.85 17.32 22.04
N ILE A 127 -20.76 16.02 21.76
CA ILE A 127 -21.90 15.16 21.40
C ILE A 127 -22.71 14.78 22.65
N LEU A 128 -22.04 14.57 23.78
CA LEU A 128 -22.70 14.39 25.08
C LEU A 128 -23.53 15.64 25.46
N GLY A 129 -22.98 16.82 25.19
CA GLY A 129 -23.60 18.10 25.54
C GLY A 129 -23.37 18.48 27.01
N SER A 130 -23.66 19.74 27.35
CA SER A 130 -23.34 20.32 28.66
C SER A 130 -24.09 19.67 29.82
N ASN A 131 -25.27 19.08 29.58
CA ASN A 131 -26.17 18.58 30.61
C ASN A 131 -26.02 17.08 30.89
N HIS A 132 -25.14 16.38 30.16
CA HIS A 132 -24.94 14.94 30.34
C HIS A 132 -24.26 14.60 31.68
N VAL A 133 -24.56 13.45 32.29
CA VAL A 133 -23.96 13.02 33.56
C VAL A 133 -22.47 12.73 33.46
N ILE A 134 -22.01 12.31 32.28
CA ILE A 134 -20.60 12.02 31.98
C ILE A 134 -19.81 13.33 31.86
N LYS A 135 -18.87 13.57 32.79
CA LYS A 135 -18.06 14.81 32.86
C LYS A 135 -16.56 14.60 32.76
N LYS A 136 -16.08 13.38 32.97
CA LYS A 136 -14.66 13.02 33.02
C LYS A 136 -14.43 11.69 32.32
N LEU A 137 -13.42 11.63 31.45
CA LEU A 137 -13.11 10.39 30.72
C LEU A 137 -12.59 9.30 31.67
N GLU A 138 -11.87 9.69 32.73
CA GLU A 138 -11.24 8.76 33.67
C GLU A 138 -12.25 7.99 34.52
N LEU A 139 -13.49 8.48 34.60
CA LEU A 139 -14.60 7.82 35.29
C LEU A 139 -15.43 6.92 34.36
N CYS A 140 -15.10 6.88 33.07
CA CYS A 140 -15.80 6.08 32.08
C CYS A 140 -15.20 4.66 32.01
N ASP A 141 -16.05 3.66 32.11
CA ASP A 141 -15.70 2.27 31.86
C ASP A 141 -16.43 1.75 30.61
N PHE A 142 -15.67 1.57 29.54
CA PHE A 142 -16.14 1.08 28.25
C PHE A 142 -16.10 -0.45 28.12
N THR A 143 -15.66 -1.17 29.16
CA THR A 143 -15.51 -2.63 29.16
C THR A 143 -16.80 -3.36 28.74
N PRO A 144 -18.00 -2.98 29.20
CA PRO A 144 -19.23 -3.64 28.76
C PRO A 144 -19.45 -3.60 27.24
N ILE A 145 -19.17 -2.45 26.61
CA ILE A 145 -19.30 -2.29 25.15
C ILE A 145 -18.20 -3.07 24.43
N TYR A 146 -16.98 -3.07 24.98
CA TYR A 146 -15.86 -3.83 24.44
C TYR A 146 -16.14 -5.34 24.44
N ASP A 147 -16.59 -5.89 25.56
CA ASP A 147 -16.90 -7.32 25.72
C ASP A 147 -18.05 -7.74 24.81
N TRP A 148 -19.08 -6.91 24.70
CA TRP A 148 -20.15 -7.10 23.71
C TRP A 148 -19.58 -7.18 22.29
N TYR A 149 -18.72 -6.24 21.90
CA TYR A 149 -18.11 -6.22 20.56
C TYR A 149 -17.27 -7.47 20.29
N GLN A 150 -16.48 -7.93 21.27
CA GLN A 150 -15.72 -9.17 21.15
C GLN A 150 -16.66 -10.38 20.99
N SER A 151 -17.77 -10.43 21.72
CA SER A 151 -18.77 -11.49 21.55
C SER A 151 -19.38 -11.50 20.14
N GLU A 152 -19.68 -10.33 19.56
CA GLU A 152 -20.20 -10.19 18.20
C GLU A 152 -19.16 -10.61 17.15
N LYS A 153 -17.89 -10.31 17.40
CA LYS A 153 -16.78 -10.75 16.55
C LYS A 153 -16.65 -12.27 16.54
N GLU A 154 -16.74 -12.92 17.70
CA GLU A 154 -16.71 -14.38 17.81
C GLU A 154 -17.92 -15.04 17.16
N LYS A 155 -19.13 -14.49 17.32
CA LYS A 155 -20.33 -14.95 16.60
C LYS A 155 -20.14 -14.90 15.08
N LYS A 156 -19.56 -13.81 14.55
CA LYS A 156 -19.24 -13.68 13.11
C LYS A 156 -18.20 -14.71 12.65
N LYS A 157 -17.21 -15.03 13.48
CA LYS A 157 -16.22 -16.09 13.18
C LYS A 157 -16.87 -17.47 13.14
N GLN A 158 -17.87 -17.73 13.98
CA GLN A 158 -18.60 -19.00 14.05
C GLN A 158 -19.63 -19.21 12.93
N LEU A 159 -19.95 -18.18 12.12
CA LEU A 159 -20.84 -18.35 10.96
C LEU A 159 -20.34 -19.46 10.02
N SER A 160 -21.29 -20.25 9.51
CA SER A 160 -21.01 -21.32 8.57
C SER A 160 -20.43 -20.79 7.26
N SER A 161 -19.77 -21.67 6.50
CA SER A 161 -19.25 -21.32 5.17
C SER A 161 -20.36 -20.87 4.21
N ALA A 162 -21.56 -21.45 4.36
CA ALA A 162 -22.75 -21.11 3.56
C ALA A 162 -23.27 -19.71 3.89
N GLU A 163 -23.46 -19.38 5.17
CA GLU A 163 -23.90 -18.04 5.61
C GLU A 163 -22.87 -16.97 5.23
N LYS A 164 -21.58 -17.22 5.47
CA LYS A 164 -20.50 -16.32 5.04
C LYS A 164 -20.52 -16.11 3.52
N LYS A 165 -20.88 -17.12 2.73
CA LYS A 165 -21.01 -16.99 1.27
C LYS A 165 -22.23 -16.13 0.91
N GLN A 166 -23.38 -16.37 1.53
CA GLN A 166 -24.59 -15.60 1.30
C GLN A 166 -24.38 -14.11 1.59
N LEU A 167 -23.85 -13.77 2.76
CA LEU A 167 -23.55 -12.37 3.14
C LEU A 167 -22.58 -11.68 2.15
N ARG A 168 -21.59 -12.42 1.64
CA ARG A 168 -20.65 -11.90 0.62
C ARG A 168 -21.32 -11.70 -0.74
N ASP A 169 -22.29 -12.52 -1.11
CA ASP A 169 -22.99 -12.44 -2.38
C ASP A 169 -24.03 -11.30 -2.35
N GLU A 170 -24.75 -11.13 -1.23
CA GLU A 170 -25.65 -10.00 -0.96
C GLU A 170 -24.89 -8.67 -0.98
N LYS A 171 -23.75 -8.59 -0.27
CA LYS A 171 -22.87 -7.41 -0.29
C LYS A 171 -22.38 -7.11 -1.71
N ALA A 172 -21.93 -8.12 -2.46
CA ALA A 172 -21.45 -7.92 -3.83
C ALA A 172 -22.56 -7.43 -4.78
N LYS A 173 -23.79 -7.92 -4.60
CA LYS A 173 -24.96 -7.47 -5.37
C LYS A 173 -25.33 -6.01 -5.06
N ALA A 174 -25.30 -5.63 -3.78
CA ALA A 174 -25.53 -4.23 -3.38
C ALA A 174 -24.46 -3.27 -3.92
N GLU A 175 -23.22 -3.75 -4.01
CA GLU A 175 -22.07 -2.97 -4.49
C GLU A 175 -21.99 -2.88 -6.01
N GLU A 176 -22.57 -3.85 -6.75
CA GLU A 176 -22.35 -4.05 -8.19
C GLU A 176 -22.52 -2.76 -9.00
N LYS A 177 -23.56 -1.98 -8.72
CA LYS A 177 -23.83 -0.72 -9.45
C LYS A 177 -22.73 0.34 -9.29
N TYR A 178 -22.04 0.37 -8.15
CA TYR A 178 -20.97 1.34 -7.87
C TYR A 178 -19.59 0.89 -8.39
N THR A 179 -19.43 -0.39 -8.71
CA THR A 179 -18.13 -0.95 -9.10
C THR A 179 -17.65 -0.54 -10.48
N TRP A 180 -18.51 0.08 -11.30
CA TRP A 180 -18.23 0.42 -12.69
C TRP A 180 -18.63 1.84 -13.05
N ALA A 181 -17.85 2.45 -13.94
CA ALA A 181 -18.15 3.68 -14.65
C ALA A 181 -18.06 3.43 -16.16
N LEU A 182 -18.78 4.21 -16.96
CA LEU A 182 -18.67 4.26 -18.41
C LEU A 182 -17.86 5.50 -18.78
N VAL A 183 -16.67 5.30 -19.33
CA VAL A 183 -15.78 6.38 -19.77
C VAL A 183 -15.55 6.25 -21.26
N ASP A 184 -15.98 7.23 -22.04
CA ASP A 184 -15.92 7.21 -23.51
C ASP A 184 -16.49 5.92 -24.12
N GLY A 185 -17.61 5.43 -23.56
CA GLY A 185 -18.28 4.19 -23.98
C GLY A 185 -17.60 2.89 -23.49
N VAL A 186 -16.52 2.98 -22.72
CA VAL A 186 -15.79 1.82 -22.17
C VAL A 186 -16.15 1.63 -20.69
N LYS A 187 -16.57 0.42 -20.33
CA LYS A 187 -16.86 0.05 -18.94
C LYS A 187 -15.54 -0.14 -18.16
N GLU A 188 -15.24 0.79 -17.27
CA GLU A 188 -14.01 0.81 -16.46
C GLU A 188 -14.35 0.62 -14.97
N LYS A 189 -13.52 -0.16 -14.26
CA LYS A 189 -13.77 -0.44 -12.83
C LYS A 189 -13.49 0.84 -12.01
N VAL A 190 -14.34 1.13 -11.02
CA VAL A 190 -14.11 2.18 -10.02
C VAL A 190 -13.21 1.63 -8.90
N GLY A 191 -12.32 2.46 -8.36
CA GLY A 191 -11.37 2.09 -7.31
C GLY A 191 -12.01 2.08 -5.93
N ASN A 192 -12.13 3.27 -5.33
CA ASN A 192 -12.55 3.52 -3.96
C ASN A 192 -13.96 4.14 -3.90
N PHE A 193 -14.97 3.44 -4.44
CA PHE A 193 -16.36 3.93 -4.48
C PHE A 193 -17.07 3.96 -3.13
N ARG A 194 -16.51 3.33 -2.09
CA ARG A 194 -17.08 3.35 -0.74
C ARG A 194 -16.61 4.60 -0.01
N VAL A 195 -17.55 5.35 0.53
CA VAL A 195 -17.26 6.45 1.45
C VAL A 195 -16.75 5.86 2.76
N GLU A 196 -15.68 6.45 3.30
CA GLU A 196 -15.09 5.99 4.56
C GLU A 196 -16.12 6.04 5.71
N PRO A 197 -16.22 4.98 6.54
CA PRO A 197 -17.09 5.01 7.72
C PRO A 197 -16.60 6.03 8.75
N PRO A 198 -17.50 6.57 9.60
CA PRO A 198 -17.08 7.36 10.74
C PRO A 198 -16.22 6.52 11.69
N GLY A 199 -15.35 7.17 12.46
CA GLY A 199 -14.43 6.50 13.37
C GLY A 199 -13.52 7.47 14.08
N LEU A 200 -12.54 6.98 14.85
CA LEU A 200 -11.49 7.83 15.42
C LEU A 200 -10.30 7.90 14.46
N PHE A 201 -9.73 9.09 14.30
CA PHE A 201 -8.59 9.31 13.42
C PHE A 201 -7.32 8.69 14.01
N ARG A 202 -6.70 7.79 13.27
CA ARG A 202 -5.50 7.04 13.67
C ARG A 202 -4.27 7.56 12.93
N GLY A 203 -3.98 8.85 13.11
CA GLY A 203 -2.81 9.46 12.51
C GLY A 203 -1.52 8.72 12.89
N ARG A 204 -0.58 8.62 11.95
CA ARG A 204 0.69 7.90 12.12
C ARG A 204 1.68 8.70 12.96
N GLY A 205 2.54 8.00 13.68
CA GLY A 205 3.52 8.62 14.59
C GLY A 205 2.85 9.48 15.66
N GLN A 206 3.50 10.57 16.05
CA GLN A 206 2.99 11.52 17.04
C GLN A 206 2.04 12.56 16.43
N HIS A 207 1.01 12.09 15.71
CA HIS A 207 0.10 12.98 15.00
C HIS A 207 -0.77 13.82 15.96
N PRO A 208 -0.79 15.16 15.87
CA PRO A 208 -1.49 16.02 16.83
C PRO A 208 -3.02 15.85 16.81
N LYS A 209 -3.60 15.40 15.70
CA LYS A 209 -5.04 15.12 15.53
C LYS A 209 -5.48 13.69 15.85
N MET A 210 -4.59 12.76 16.23
CA MET A 210 -4.99 11.38 16.55
C MET A 210 -6.12 11.34 17.61
N GLY A 211 -7.08 10.44 17.48
CA GLY A 211 -8.24 10.34 18.39
C GLY A 211 -9.38 11.30 18.10
N LYS A 212 -9.21 12.30 17.22
CA LYS A 212 -10.33 13.15 16.78
C LYS A 212 -11.39 12.33 16.04
N LEU A 213 -12.64 12.76 16.12
CA LEU A 213 -13.76 12.08 15.47
C LEU A 213 -13.77 12.37 13.96
N LYS A 214 -13.58 11.32 13.16
CA LYS A 214 -13.93 11.31 11.73
C LYS A 214 -15.46 11.23 11.62
N ARG A 215 -16.10 12.38 11.43
CA ARG A 215 -17.56 12.46 11.28
C ARG A 215 -18.05 11.67 10.06
N ARG A 216 -19.31 11.23 10.11
CA ARG A 216 -20.00 10.61 8.98
C ARG A 216 -20.14 11.61 7.84
N ILE A 217 -19.84 11.16 6.63
CA ILE A 217 -20.02 11.92 5.40
C ILE A 217 -21.43 11.66 4.85
N PHE A 218 -22.13 12.74 4.52
CA PHE A 218 -23.48 12.75 3.94
C PHE A 218 -23.45 13.25 2.48
N PRO A 219 -24.50 13.03 1.67
CA PRO A 219 -24.62 13.48 0.29
C PRO A 219 -24.35 14.97 0.12
N GLU A 220 -24.75 15.78 1.10
CA GLU A 220 -24.54 17.24 1.14
C GLU A 220 -23.07 17.63 1.27
N ASN A 221 -22.18 16.67 1.54
CA ASN A 221 -20.73 16.88 1.56
C ASN A 221 -20.05 16.49 0.25
N ILE A 222 -20.74 15.75 -0.63
CA ILE A 222 -20.13 15.10 -1.80
C ILE A 222 -20.44 15.87 -3.08
N VAL A 223 -19.38 16.22 -3.80
CA VAL A 223 -19.45 16.72 -5.18
C VAL A 223 -19.33 15.54 -6.14
N ILE A 224 -20.26 15.42 -7.08
CA ILE A 224 -20.25 14.41 -8.15
C ILE A 224 -19.74 15.06 -9.43
N ASN A 225 -18.81 14.42 -10.14
CA ASN A 225 -18.37 14.85 -11.45
C ASN A 225 -18.71 13.83 -12.52
N ILE A 226 -19.54 14.25 -13.46
CA ILE A 226 -20.17 13.38 -14.45
C ILE A 226 -20.23 14.08 -15.81
N GLY A 227 -20.42 13.33 -16.89
CA GLY A 227 -20.54 13.87 -18.23
C GLY A 227 -21.74 14.82 -18.38
N LYS A 228 -21.56 15.89 -19.14
CA LYS A 228 -22.67 16.80 -19.46
C LYS A 228 -23.75 16.02 -20.22
N GLY A 229 -24.98 15.99 -19.70
CA GLY A 229 -26.10 15.25 -20.29
C GLY A 229 -26.17 13.76 -19.92
N ALA A 230 -25.21 13.25 -19.14
CA ALA A 230 -25.33 11.92 -18.54
C ALA A 230 -26.42 11.90 -17.45
N PRO A 231 -27.06 10.75 -17.19
CA PRO A 231 -27.96 10.61 -16.06
C PRO A 231 -27.22 10.88 -14.74
N VAL A 232 -27.67 11.88 -13.98
CA VAL A 232 -27.10 12.18 -12.67
C VAL A 232 -27.43 11.03 -11.70
N PRO A 233 -26.47 10.54 -10.90
CA PRO A 233 -26.74 9.46 -9.96
C PRO A 233 -27.80 9.88 -8.95
N GLU A 234 -28.81 9.05 -8.74
CA GLU A 234 -29.79 9.28 -7.67
C GLU A 234 -29.11 9.27 -6.31
N CYS A 235 -29.52 10.18 -5.43
CA CYS A 235 -29.06 10.20 -4.05
C CYS A 235 -29.58 8.92 -3.34
N PRO A 236 -28.70 8.08 -2.78
CA PRO A 236 -29.13 6.82 -2.18
C PRO A 236 -29.85 6.99 -0.84
N MET A 237 -29.88 8.20 -0.27
CA MET A 237 -30.55 8.48 1.01
C MET A 237 -31.80 9.36 0.79
N PRO A 238 -33.00 8.88 1.16
CA PRO A 238 -34.24 9.64 0.99
C PRO A 238 -34.19 11.01 1.70
N GLY A 239 -34.63 12.06 1.01
CA GLY A 239 -34.65 13.43 1.55
C GLY A 239 -33.31 14.17 1.50
N HIS A 240 -32.25 13.52 1.00
CA HIS A 240 -30.92 14.13 0.85
C HIS A 240 -30.61 14.51 -0.60
N ASN A 241 -29.69 15.46 -0.77
CA ASN A 241 -29.18 15.86 -2.09
C ASN A 241 -27.64 15.92 -2.12
N TRP A 242 -27.08 15.72 -3.31
CA TRP A 242 -25.65 15.95 -3.53
C TRP A 242 -25.29 17.42 -3.26
N LYS A 243 -24.06 17.67 -2.81
CA LYS A 243 -23.53 19.04 -2.60
C LYS A 243 -23.52 19.84 -3.89
N GLU A 244 -23.01 19.23 -4.95
CA GLU A 244 -22.81 19.85 -6.26
C GLU A 244 -22.74 18.76 -7.33
N ILE A 245 -23.29 19.02 -8.51
CA ILE A 245 -23.04 18.26 -9.73
C ILE A 245 -22.12 19.07 -10.64
N ARG A 246 -20.96 18.53 -10.95
CA ARG A 246 -19.94 19.12 -11.81
C ARG A 246 -19.79 18.34 -13.12
N HIS A 247 -19.34 19.03 -14.16
CA HIS A 247 -19.08 18.48 -15.49
C HIS A 247 -17.68 18.88 -15.99
N ASP A 248 -16.66 18.67 -15.15
CA ASP A 248 -15.28 19.03 -15.44
C ASP A 248 -14.56 17.85 -16.11
N ASN A 249 -14.38 17.97 -17.42
CA ASN A 249 -13.71 16.96 -18.24
C ASN A 249 -12.18 17.09 -18.26
N THR A 250 -11.60 18.02 -17.50
CA THR A 250 -10.14 18.22 -17.39
C THR A 250 -9.52 17.39 -16.26
N VAL A 251 -10.37 16.80 -15.40
CA VAL A 251 -9.99 15.99 -14.23
C VAL A 251 -10.41 14.52 -14.41
N THR A 252 -9.93 13.65 -13.52
CA THR A 252 -10.19 12.19 -13.59
C THR A 252 -10.91 11.61 -12.38
N TRP A 253 -11.23 12.44 -11.38
CA TRP A 253 -12.02 12.03 -10.22
C TRP A 253 -13.51 12.00 -10.59
N LEU A 254 -14.24 11.07 -9.96
CA LEU A 254 -15.67 10.82 -10.15
C LEU A 254 -16.51 11.52 -9.07
N ALA A 255 -15.97 11.59 -7.85
CA ALA A 255 -16.56 12.30 -6.74
C ALA A 255 -15.45 12.81 -5.81
N PHE A 256 -15.75 13.83 -5.01
CA PHE A 256 -14.89 14.21 -3.90
C PHE A 256 -15.67 14.82 -2.74
N TRP A 257 -15.04 14.85 -1.57
CA TRP A 257 -15.51 15.58 -0.40
C TRP A 257 -14.32 16.11 0.41
N ASN A 258 -14.57 17.05 1.32
CA ASN A 258 -13.56 17.55 2.25
C ASN A 258 -13.26 16.48 3.32
N ASP A 259 -11.99 16.29 3.66
CA ASP A 259 -11.60 15.36 4.73
C ASP A 259 -12.19 15.83 6.08
N PRO A 260 -12.79 14.93 6.89
CA PRO A 260 -13.46 15.31 8.14
C PRO A 260 -12.50 15.73 9.26
N ILE A 261 -11.19 15.47 9.13
CA ILE A 261 -10.14 15.81 10.11
C ILE A 261 -9.33 17.02 9.64
N ASN A 262 -9.02 17.10 8.35
CA ASN A 262 -8.38 18.24 7.72
C ASN A 262 -9.25 18.83 6.61
N GLU A 263 -10.12 19.79 6.94
CA GLU A 263 -11.11 20.32 5.99
C GLU A 263 -10.49 21.01 4.76
N LYS A 264 -9.21 21.38 4.79
CA LYS A 264 -8.47 21.92 3.63
C LYS A 264 -8.12 20.83 2.60
N GLU A 265 -8.10 19.57 3.02
CA GLU A 265 -7.80 18.43 2.17
C GLU A 265 -9.06 17.83 1.57
N PHE A 266 -8.88 17.12 0.47
CA PHE A 266 -9.97 16.50 -0.29
C PHE A 266 -9.72 15.00 -0.44
N LYS A 267 -10.78 14.24 -0.22
CA LYS A 267 -10.88 12.81 -0.50
C LYS A 267 -11.55 12.61 -1.84
N TYR A 268 -11.00 11.74 -2.69
CA TYR A 268 -11.44 11.59 -4.08
C TYR A 268 -11.77 10.14 -4.42
N VAL A 269 -12.84 9.95 -5.17
CA VAL A 269 -13.14 8.67 -5.83
C VAL A 269 -12.55 8.67 -7.22
N PHE A 270 -11.74 7.66 -7.53
CA PHE A 270 -11.12 7.51 -8.84
C PHE A 270 -11.46 6.16 -9.48
N LEU A 271 -11.20 6.07 -10.78
CA LEU A 271 -11.13 4.78 -11.47
C LEU A 271 -10.04 3.89 -10.87
N HIS A 272 -10.27 2.58 -10.92
CA HIS A 272 -9.34 1.55 -10.47
C HIS A 272 -8.02 1.62 -11.26
N PRO A 273 -6.87 1.23 -10.68
CA PRO A 273 -5.57 1.26 -11.36
C PRO A 273 -5.46 0.45 -12.67
N SER A 274 -6.42 -0.45 -12.95
CA SER A 274 -6.49 -1.19 -14.23
C SER A 274 -7.25 -0.44 -15.34
N SER A 275 -7.81 0.72 -15.03
CA SER A 275 -8.47 1.57 -16.02
C SER A 275 -7.48 2.15 -17.02
N SER A 276 -7.96 2.43 -18.23
CA SER A 276 -7.15 3.05 -19.30
C SER A 276 -6.51 4.37 -18.85
N LEU A 277 -7.28 5.30 -18.28
CA LEU A 277 -6.78 6.59 -17.82
C LEU A 277 -5.66 6.46 -16.77
N LYS A 278 -5.82 5.58 -15.77
CA LYS A 278 -4.79 5.35 -14.76
C LYS A 278 -3.56 4.64 -15.34
N ALA A 279 -3.76 3.66 -16.22
CA ALA A 279 -2.66 2.95 -16.88
C ALA A 279 -1.82 3.89 -17.76
N GLN A 280 -2.45 4.77 -18.53
CA GLN A 280 -1.75 5.77 -19.35
C GLN A 280 -0.97 6.78 -18.49
N SER A 281 -1.57 7.25 -17.39
CA SER A 281 -0.85 8.12 -16.44
C SER A 281 0.38 7.44 -15.84
N ASP A 282 0.25 6.16 -15.47
CA ASP A 282 1.34 5.38 -14.91
C ASP A 282 2.44 5.10 -15.95
N MET A 283 2.07 4.83 -17.19
CA MET A 283 3.01 4.72 -18.31
C MET A 283 3.78 6.02 -18.52
N LYS A 284 3.09 7.17 -18.58
CA LYS A 284 3.74 8.50 -18.71
C LYS A 284 4.71 8.79 -17.57
N LYS A 285 4.37 8.38 -16.34
CA LYS A 285 5.28 8.47 -15.18
C LYS A 285 6.59 7.73 -15.43
N TYR A 286 6.54 6.48 -15.90
CA TYR A 286 7.74 5.71 -16.21
C TYR A 286 8.48 6.21 -17.44
N GLU A 287 7.78 6.72 -18.47
CA GLU A 287 8.43 7.36 -19.62
C GLU A 287 9.22 8.60 -19.21
N LYS A 288 8.70 9.43 -18.30
CA LYS A 288 9.47 10.56 -17.76
C LYS A 288 10.71 10.10 -16.99
N ALA A 289 10.60 9.03 -16.20
CA ALA A 289 11.77 8.45 -15.52
C ALA A 289 12.80 7.88 -16.52
N ARG A 290 12.35 7.27 -17.63
CA ARG A 290 13.24 6.82 -18.71
C ARG A 290 13.91 7.97 -19.42
N GLN A 291 13.18 9.04 -19.73
CA GLN A 291 13.76 10.25 -20.31
C GLN A 291 14.82 10.86 -19.40
N LEU A 292 14.61 10.90 -18.08
CA LEU A 292 15.61 11.39 -17.13
C LEU A 292 16.97 10.67 -17.28
N LYS A 293 17.00 9.40 -17.69
CA LYS A 293 18.25 8.65 -17.97
C LYS A 293 19.16 9.39 -18.95
N ASP A 294 18.60 10.05 -19.96
CA ASP A 294 19.38 10.75 -21.00
C ASP A 294 19.89 12.12 -20.52
N TYR A 295 19.31 12.67 -19.45
CA TYR A 295 19.67 13.98 -18.89
C TYR A 295 20.47 13.89 -17.59
N ILE A 296 20.50 12.71 -16.94
CA ILE A 296 21.02 12.56 -15.57
C ILE A 296 22.48 12.99 -15.47
N ASP A 297 23.33 12.63 -16.43
CA ASP A 297 24.75 12.98 -16.38
C ASP A 297 25.01 14.48 -16.50
N LYS A 298 24.17 15.19 -17.28
CA LYS A 298 24.23 16.66 -17.37
C LYS A 298 23.82 17.29 -16.04
N ILE A 299 22.74 16.79 -15.43
CA ILE A 299 22.27 17.26 -14.11
C ILE A 299 23.37 17.04 -13.06
N ARG A 300 23.97 15.84 -13.04
CA ARG A 300 25.07 15.47 -12.14
C ARG A 300 26.28 16.38 -12.27
N LYS A 301 26.75 16.59 -13.50
CA LYS A 301 27.84 17.55 -13.78
C LYS A 301 27.51 18.96 -13.29
N THR A 302 26.25 19.39 -13.44
CA THR A 302 25.83 20.74 -13.06
C THR A 302 25.80 20.92 -11.55
N TYR A 303 25.11 20.04 -10.80
CA TYR A 303 25.09 20.17 -9.35
C TYR A 303 26.49 20.00 -8.74
N THR A 304 27.36 19.15 -9.31
CA THR A 304 28.72 18.94 -8.78
C THR A 304 29.59 20.19 -8.95
N LYS A 305 29.40 20.92 -10.06
CA LYS A 305 30.02 22.24 -10.25
C LYS A 305 29.49 23.23 -9.21
N ASP A 306 28.19 23.24 -8.98
CA ASP A 306 27.51 24.24 -8.15
C ASP A 306 27.65 24.01 -6.64
N PHE A 307 28.23 22.88 -6.19
CA PHE A 307 28.64 22.70 -4.78
C PHE A 307 29.57 23.81 -4.28
N GLY A 308 30.39 24.38 -5.17
CA GLY A 308 31.30 25.49 -4.86
C GLY A 308 30.79 26.87 -5.29
N SER A 309 29.51 26.99 -5.66
CA SER A 309 28.94 28.27 -6.09
C SER A 309 29.03 29.34 -5.00
N THR A 310 29.31 30.58 -5.40
CA THR A 310 29.25 31.75 -4.52
C THR A 310 27.82 32.19 -4.23
N ASP A 311 26.86 31.81 -5.09
CA ASP A 311 25.43 31.99 -4.84
C ASP A 311 24.93 30.91 -3.85
N PRO A 312 24.52 31.29 -2.62
CA PRO A 312 24.08 30.34 -1.61
C PRO A 312 22.85 29.52 -2.02
N THR A 313 21.93 30.11 -2.79
CA THR A 313 20.70 29.45 -3.22
C THR A 313 21.03 28.33 -4.20
N LYS A 314 21.87 28.61 -5.20
CA LYS A 314 22.36 27.57 -6.13
C LYS A 314 23.11 26.46 -5.42
N ARG A 315 23.91 26.81 -4.41
CA ARG A 315 24.65 25.83 -3.61
C ARG A 315 23.71 24.89 -2.84
N GLN A 316 22.64 25.42 -2.24
CA GLN A 316 21.63 24.61 -1.56
C GLN A 316 20.84 23.74 -2.54
N ILE A 317 20.40 24.29 -3.68
CA ILE A 317 19.72 23.53 -4.74
C ILE A 317 20.60 22.36 -5.21
N ALA A 318 21.89 22.61 -5.42
CA ALA A 318 22.84 21.60 -5.87
C ALA A 318 23.00 20.47 -4.84
N VAL A 319 23.21 20.80 -3.56
CA VAL A 319 23.34 19.81 -2.49
C VAL A 319 22.03 19.04 -2.29
N ALA A 320 20.88 19.70 -2.27
CA ALA A 320 19.59 19.02 -2.15
C ALA A 320 19.30 18.08 -3.33
N THR A 321 19.61 18.51 -4.56
CA THR A 321 19.48 17.68 -5.76
C THR A 321 20.39 16.45 -5.68
N TYR A 322 21.63 16.61 -5.20
CA TYR A 322 22.55 15.50 -4.94
C TYR A 322 21.98 14.51 -3.92
N LEU A 323 21.42 14.97 -2.80
CA LEU A 323 20.84 14.08 -1.78
C LEU A 323 19.62 13.32 -2.34
N ILE A 324 18.77 13.97 -3.15
CA ILE A 324 17.63 13.32 -3.80
C ILE A 324 18.09 12.28 -4.84
N ASP A 325 19.09 12.60 -5.66
CA ASP A 325 19.64 11.68 -6.67
C ASP A 325 20.35 10.49 -6.02
N ARG A 326 21.22 10.73 -5.02
CA ARG A 326 22.10 9.68 -4.48
C ARG A 326 21.49 8.87 -3.36
N LEU A 327 20.57 9.45 -2.59
CA LEU A 327 19.94 8.79 -1.43
C LEU A 327 18.43 8.55 -1.62
N ALA A 328 17.88 8.89 -2.78
CA ALA A 328 16.45 8.73 -3.10
C ALA A 328 15.49 9.36 -2.07
N LEU A 329 15.93 10.44 -1.41
CA LEU A 329 15.10 11.20 -0.48
C LEU A 329 13.88 11.79 -1.18
N ARG A 330 12.76 11.88 -0.46
CA ARG A 330 11.57 12.61 -0.94
C ARG A 330 11.87 14.11 -0.92
N ALA A 331 11.17 14.87 -1.76
CA ALA A 331 11.35 16.32 -1.85
C ALA A 331 11.18 17.04 -0.49
N GLY A 332 10.16 16.69 0.30
CA GLY A 332 9.86 17.29 1.59
C GLY A 332 9.19 18.65 1.47
N ASN A 333 7.86 18.66 1.34
CA ASN A 333 7.09 19.90 1.43
C ASN A 333 7.03 20.36 2.89
N GLU A 334 6.89 21.66 3.11
CA GLU A 334 6.55 22.21 4.42
C GLU A 334 5.21 21.64 4.90
N LYS A 335 5.12 21.46 6.22
CA LYS A 335 3.95 20.93 6.91
C LYS A 335 3.41 21.96 7.88
N ASP A 336 2.09 21.97 8.04
CA ASP A 336 1.43 22.79 9.05
C ASP A 336 1.59 22.15 10.46
N ASP A 337 1.44 22.93 11.53
CA ASP A 337 1.48 22.48 12.94
C ASP A 337 0.42 21.40 13.29
N ASP A 338 -0.52 21.18 12.37
CA ASP A 338 -1.63 20.25 12.46
C ASP A 338 -1.32 18.83 11.97
N GLU A 339 -0.09 18.59 11.51
CA GLU A 339 0.42 17.32 11.01
C GLU A 339 1.52 16.71 11.92
N ALA A 340 1.85 15.43 11.69
CA ALA A 340 3.03 14.84 12.33
C ALA A 340 4.33 15.48 11.80
N ASP A 341 5.24 15.84 12.71
CA ASP A 341 6.56 16.40 12.38
C ASP A 341 7.40 15.36 11.66
N THR A 342 7.42 15.49 10.34
CA THR A 342 8.10 14.59 9.42
C THR A 342 8.68 15.43 8.30
N VAL A 343 9.86 15.07 7.83
CA VAL A 343 10.62 15.89 6.88
C VAL A 343 11.01 15.11 5.63
N GLY A 344 11.28 15.83 4.55
CA GLY A 344 12.03 15.34 3.40
C GLY A 344 13.22 16.23 3.13
N CYS A 345 13.84 16.08 1.96
CA CYS A 345 15.13 16.72 1.65
C CYS A 345 15.13 18.24 1.83
N CYS A 346 14.16 18.96 1.26
CA CYS A 346 14.13 20.42 1.30
C CYS A 346 13.75 20.96 2.69
N SER A 347 13.02 20.17 3.48
CA SER A 347 12.54 20.53 4.82
C SER A 347 13.40 19.90 5.93
N LEU A 348 14.62 19.44 5.62
CA LEU A 348 15.55 18.96 6.64
C LEU A 348 15.89 20.12 7.59
N LYS A 349 16.01 19.82 8.89
CA LYS A 349 16.42 20.74 9.94
C LYS A 349 17.87 20.45 10.31
N VAL A 350 18.54 21.40 10.95
CA VAL A 350 19.96 21.27 11.36
C VAL A 350 20.18 20.05 12.27
N GLU A 351 19.23 19.74 13.15
CA GLU A 351 19.31 18.61 14.09
C GLU A 351 19.23 17.22 13.44
N HIS A 352 18.69 17.14 12.21
CA HIS A 352 18.54 15.88 11.47
C HIS A 352 19.85 15.41 10.81
N VAL A 353 20.90 16.24 10.86
CA VAL A 353 22.13 16.01 10.12
C VAL A 353 23.34 16.23 11.02
N LYS A 354 24.17 15.21 11.16
CA LYS A 354 25.40 15.27 11.94
C LYS A 354 26.61 14.99 11.06
N LEU A 355 27.57 15.91 11.07
CA LEU A 355 28.85 15.71 10.42
C LEU A 355 29.72 14.79 11.27
N LEU A 356 30.19 13.70 10.67
CA LEU A 356 31.08 12.74 11.29
C LEU A 356 32.49 12.83 10.68
N ASP A 357 33.44 12.08 11.24
CA ASP A 357 34.79 11.97 10.72
C ASP A 357 34.82 11.35 9.30
N SER A 358 35.97 11.48 8.63
CA SER A 358 36.19 10.87 7.30
C SER A 358 35.16 11.28 6.23
N LYS A 359 34.64 12.51 6.28
CA LYS A 359 33.68 13.06 5.31
C LYS A 359 32.35 12.27 5.28
N LYS A 360 31.97 11.65 6.40
CA LYS A 360 30.68 10.97 6.56
C LYS A 360 29.64 11.92 7.14
N ILE A 361 28.40 11.74 6.71
CA ILE A 361 27.24 12.45 7.25
C ILE A 361 26.25 11.43 7.76
N GLU A 362 25.84 11.58 9.00
CA GLU A 362 24.72 10.87 9.60
C GLU A 362 23.44 11.68 9.36
N PHE A 363 22.44 11.01 8.82
CA PHE A 363 21.08 11.52 8.69
C PHE A 363 20.19 10.72 9.64
N ASP A 364 19.47 11.43 10.51
CA ASP A 364 18.52 10.83 11.45
C ASP A 364 17.26 11.69 11.54
N PHE A 365 16.19 11.25 10.91
CA PHE A 365 14.91 11.98 10.92
C PHE A 365 13.73 11.06 10.66
N LEU A 366 12.53 11.53 10.99
CA LEU A 366 11.28 10.85 10.63
C LEU A 366 10.80 11.35 9.26
N GLY A 367 10.70 10.44 8.29
CA GLY A 367 10.18 10.73 6.96
C GLY A 367 8.66 10.55 6.86
N LYS A 368 8.15 10.41 5.63
CA LYS A 368 6.74 10.05 5.38
C LYS A 368 6.33 8.87 6.27
N ASP A 369 5.11 8.92 6.79
CA ASP A 369 4.52 7.89 7.66
C ASP A 369 5.23 7.76 9.03
N SER A 370 6.02 8.78 9.40
CA SER A 370 6.90 8.77 10.57
C SER A 370 7.89 7.60 10.59
N ILE A 371 8.26 7.10 9.41
CA ILE A 371 9.29 6.07 9.27
C ILE A 371 10.67 6.72 9.41
N ARG A 372 11.45 6.25 10.39
CA ARG A 372 12.81 6.75 10.64
C ARG A 372 13.71 6.46 9.43
N TYR A 373 14.41 7.49 8.98
CA TYR A 373 15.53 7.38 8.06
C TYR A 373 16.79 7.59 8.90
N LEU A 374 17.53 6.50 9.13
CA LEU A 374 18.83 6.52 9.79
C LEU A 374 19.86 6.00 8.79
N ASN A 375 20.81 6.85 8.39
CA ASN A 375 21.84 6.46 7.44
C ASN A 375 23.14 7.23 7.65
N GLU A 376 24.26 6.53 7.68
CA GLU A 376 25.60 7.11 7.61
C GLU A 376 26.16 6.97 6.20
N VAL A 377 26.45 8.08 5.54
CA VAL A 377 26.92 8.07 4.16
C VAL A 377 28.19 8.90 3.99
N ALA A 378 29.19 8.30 3.34
CA ALA A 378 30.35 9.03 2.87
C ALA A 378 29.94 9.91 1.68
N VAL A 379 30.25 11.20 1.74
CA VAL A 379 29.89 12.17 0.69
C VAL A 379 31.14 12.81 0.09
N GLU A 380 30.95 13.49 -1.05
CA GLU A 380 31.99 14.32 -1.64
C GLU A 380 32.44 15.43 -0.67
N GLU A 381 33.74 15.76 -0.68
CA GLU A 381 34.30 16.74 0.25
C GLU A 381 33.61 18.11 0.17
N LYS A 382 33.24 18.54 -1.05
CA LYS A 382 32.52 19.80 -1.26
C LYS A 382 31.11 19.77 -0.64
N VAL A 383 30.44 18.62 -0.67
CA VAL A 383 29.12 18.44 -0.04
C VAL A 383 29.25 18.48 1.48
N PHE A 384 30.23 17.78 2.04
CA PHE A 384 30.52 17.81 3.48
C PHE A 384 30.78 19.23 3.99
N LYS A 385 31.66 19.97 3.29
CA LYS A 385 31.95 21.38 3.60
C LYS A 385 30.72 22.27 3.45
N ALA A 386 29.94 22.10 2.38
CA ALA A 386 28.74 22.90 2.15
C ALA A 386 27.67 22.68 3.24
N ILE A 387 27.43 21.43 3.65
CA ILE A 387 26.50 21.13 4.75
C ILE A 387 27.00 21.74 6.06
N GLY A 388 28.30 21.65 6.36
CA GLY A 388 28.87 22.33 7.51
C GLY A 388 28.69 23.85 7.46
N ASP A 389 28.86 24.46 6.29
CA ASP A 389 28.58 25.88 6.10
C ASP A 389 27.10 26.22 6.28
N PHE A 390 26.18 25.34 5.86
CA PHE A 390 24.74 25.55 6.08
C PHE A 390 24.37 25.51 7.56
N GLN A 391 25.10 24.75 8.38
CA GLN A 391 24.88 24.69 9.82
C GLN A 391 25.50 25.90 10.57
N LYS A 392 26.46 26.61 9.98
CA LYS A 392 27.12 27.76 10.63
C LYS A 392 26.13 28.89 10.93
N GLY A 393 26.17 29.39 12.17
CA GLY A 393 25.30 30.48 12.62
C GLY A 393 23.89 30.05 13.03
N ARG A 394 23.54 28.77 12.87
CA ARG A 394 22.27 28.19 13.30
C ARG A 394 22.47 27.52 14.65
N LYS A 395 21.91 28.12 15.69
CA LYS A 395 22.18 27.75 17.09
C LYS A 395 20.99 27.05 17.74
N LYS A 396 19.87 26.87 17.03
CA LYS A 396 18.65 26.30 17.61
C LYS A 396 18.25 25.02 16.89
N SER A 397 17.88 24.02 17.68
CA SER A 397 17.01 22.92 17.25
C SER A 397 15.75 23.54 16.63
N GLY A 398 15.31 23.01 15.48
CA GLY A 398 14.21 23.58 14.69
C GLY A 398 14.62 24.40 13.45
N ASP A 399 15.84 24.95 13.38
CA ASP A 399 16.27 25.75 12.21
C ASP A 399 16.39 24.86 10.96
N ASP A 400 15.89 25.33 9.81
CA ASP A 400 16.02 24.64 8.53
C ASP A 400 17.48 24.46 8.13
N LEU A 401 17.83 23.34 7.51
CA LEU A 401 19.13 23.10 6.89
C LEU A 401 19.26 23.83 5.55
N PHE A 402 18.15 23.96 4.82
CA PHE A 402 18.09 24.66 3.53
C PHE A 402 17.17 25.89 3.60
N ASP A 403 17.55 26.90 4.39
CA ASP A 403 16.81 28.15 4.63
C ASP A 403 16.46 29.00 3.38
N ARG A 404 17.05 28.72 2.22
CA ARG A 404 16.77 29.45 0.97
C ARG A 404 16.04 28.59 -0.07
N LEU A 405 15.78 27.33 0.25
CA LEU A 405 15.21 26.35 -0.65
C LEU A 405 13.83 25.89 -0.18
N ASP A 406 12.93 25.73 -1.14
CA ASP A 406 11.67 25.03 -0.96
C ASP A 406 11.47 24.09 -2.16
N THR A 407 10.45 23.22 -2.08
CA THR A 407 10.20 22.26 -3.17
C THR A 407 9.77 22.92 -4.47
N ASN A 408 9.17 24.11 -4.42
CA ASN A 408 8.77 24.85 -5.62
C ASN A 408 10.00 25.35 -6.38
N LYS A 409 10.96 25.98 -5.69
CA LYS A 409 12.24 26.41 -6.25
C LYS A 409 13.04 25.24 -6.81
N LEU A 410 13.13 24.14 -6.07
CA LEU A 410 13.81 22.93 -6.54
C LEU A 410 13.18 22.43 -7.85
N ASN A 411 11.86 22.27 -7.89
CA ASN A 411 11.18 21.78 -9.09
C ASN A 411 11.24 22.80 -10.26
N ALA A 412 11.26 24.10 -9.98
CA ALA A 412 11.46 25.12 -11.01
C ALA A 412 12.83 24.95 -11.68
N HIS A 413 13.89 24.79 -10.89
CA HIS A 413 15.24 24.54 -11.42
C HIS A 413 15.33 23.22 -12.20
N LEU A 414 14.72 22.13 -11.70
CA LEU A 414 14.71 20.85 -12.41
C LEU A 414 14.05 20.93 -13.79
N LYS A 415 13.00 21.75 -13.95
CA LYS A 415 12.32 21.97 -15.23
C LYS A 415 13.21 22.64 -16.28
N GLU A 416 14.27 23.36 -15.88
CA GLU A 416 15.24 23.96 -16.80
C GLU A 416 16.09 22.89 -17.53
N PHE A 417 16.28 21.72 -16.92
CA PHE A 417 17.01 20.61 -17.55
C PHE A 417 16.13 19.78 -18.46
N MET A 418 14.90 19.51 -18.01
CA MET A 418 13.96 18.63 -18.69
C MET A 418 12.52 19.11 -18.41
N PRO A 419 11.71 19.37 -19.45
CA PRO A 419 10.32 19.81 -19.27
C PRO A 419 9.54 18.90 -18.33
N GLU A 420 8.80 19.50 -17.41
CA GLU A 420 7.98 18.81 -16.40
C GLU A 420 8.74 17.86 -15.45
N LEU A 421 10.07 17.94 -15.39
CA LEU A 421 10.87 17.21 -14.40
C LEU A 421 10.58 17.73 -12.99
N THR A 422 10.47 16.80 -12.04
CA THR A 422 10.29 17.09 -10.61
C THR A 422 11.15 16.16 -9.77
N ALA A 423 11.38 16.51 -8.51
CA ALA A 423 12.13 15.68 -7.56
C ALA A 423 11.58 14.25 -7.43
N LYS A 424 10.25 14.05 -7.59
CA LYS A 424 9.61 12.74 -7.52
C LYS A 424 10.07 11.78 -8.63
N VAL A 425 10.49 12.31 -9.79
CA VAL A 425 10.94 11.51 -10.93
C VAL A 425 12.25 10.79 -10.61
N PHE A 426 13.17 11.42 -9.87
CA PHE A 426 14.45 10.81 -9.44
C PHE A 426 14.24 9.52 -8.66
N ARG A 427 13.30 9.50 -7.71
CA ARG A 427 13.00 8.29 -6.93
C ARG A 427 12.46 7.15 -7.80
N THR A 428 11.65 7.47 -8.82
CA THR A 428 11.15 6.46 -9.78
C THR A 428 12.27 5.96 -10.69
N TYR A 429 13.13 6.86 -11.17
CA TYR A 429 14.31 6.54 -11.97
C TYR A 429 15.28 5.65 -11.20
N ASN A 430 15.72 6.07 -10.02
CA ASN A 430 16.66 5.35 -9.17
C ASN A 430 16.12 3.97 -8.78
N ALA A 431 14.85 3.86 -8.36
CA ALA A 431 14.25 2.57 -8.05
C ALA A 431 14.24 1.62 -9.27
N SER A 432 13.85 2.13 -10.44
CA SER A 432 13.77 1.33 -11.66
C SER A 432 15.15 0.89 -12.16
N ILE A 433 16.12 1.81 -12.23
CA ILE A 433 17.47 1.48 -12.72
C ILE A 433 18.22 0.58 -11.74
N THR A 434 18.04 0.74 -10.42
CA THR A 434 18.60 -0.19 -9.44
C THR A 434 18.04 -1.59 -9.64
N LEU A 435 16.73 -1.74 -9.85
CA LEU A 435 16.17 -3.06 -10.15
C LEU A 435 16.76 -3.64 -11.44
N ASP A 436 16.83 -2.85 -12.51
CA ASP A 436 17.34 -3.32 -13.81
C ASP A 436 18.78 -3.83 -13.68
N ASN A 437 19.65 -3.04 -13.07
CA ASN A 437 21.06 -3.39 -12.83
C ASN A 437 21.21 -4.64 -11.95
N GLN A 438 20.43 -4.74 -10.87
CA GLN A 438 20.47 -5.92 -9.99
C GLN A 438 19.97 -7.19 -10.68
N LEU A 439 19.12 -7.05 -11.71
CA LEU A 439 18.57 -8.17 -12.49
C LEU A 439 19.40 -8.51 -13.74
N GLU A 440 20.47 -7.78 -14.04
CA GLU A 440 21.40 -8.13 -15.12
C GLU A 440 22.06 -9.49 -14.88
N HIS A 441 22.30 -9.83 -13.62
CA HIS A 441 22.89 -11.10 -13.20
C HIS A 441 21.85 -11.89 -12.39
N THR A 442 21.39 -13.02 -12.93
CA THR A 442 20.43 -13.93 -12.27
C THR A 442 21.07 -15.31 -12.22
N ASP A 443 21.45 -15.74 -11.01
CA ASP A 443 22.23 -16.97 -10.80
C ASP A 443 21.33 -18.21 -10.67
N GLY A 444 20.05 -18.01 -10.31
CA GLY A 444 19.10 -19.09 -10.08
C GLY A 444 18.93 -20.00 -11.30
N SER A 445 19.07 -21.30 -11.09
CA SER A 445 18.94 -22.32 -12.13
C SER A 445 17.48 -22.71 -12.37
N ILE A 446 16.70 -22.78 -11.29
CA ILE A 446 15.27 -23.13 -11.31
C ILE A 446 14.39 -21.92 -10.99
N VAL A 447 13.12 -22.00 -11.39
CA VAL A 447 12.15 -20.89 -11.20
C VAL A 447 12.08 -20.39 -9.75
N PRO A 448 12.05 -21.23 -8.69
CA PRO A 448 12.07 -20.75 -7.31
C PRO A 448 13.31 -19.91 -6.96
N GLU A 449 14.51 -20.35 -7.38
CA GLU A 449 15.76 -19.63 -7.14
C GLU A 449 15.76 -18.28 -7.85
N LYS A 450 15.39 -18.26 -9.14
CA LYS A 450 15.23 -17.03 -9.94
C LYS A 450 14.26 -16.03 -9.29
N ILE A 451 13.17 -16.52 -8.70
CA ILE A 451 12.24 -15.67 -7.95
C ILE A 451 12.88 -15.13 -6.66
N GLY A 452 13.68 -15.93 -5.98
CA GLY A 452 14.50 -15.48 -4.85
C GLY A 452 15.45 -14.35 -5.25
N ASP A 453 16.13 -14.48 -6.40
CA ASP A 453 17.02 -13.44 -6.94
C ASP A 453 16.25 -12.14 -7.21
N TYR A 454 15.08 -12.25 -7.83
CA TYR A 454 14.19 -11.09 -8.05
C TYR A 454 13.77 -10.42 -6.74
N GLN A 455 13.47 -11.20 -5.70
CA GLN A 455 13.09 -10.68 -4.39
C GLN A 455 14.24 -9.97 -3.70
N ARG A 456 15.48 -10.49 -3.82
CA ARG A 456 16.69 -9.81 -3.34
C ARG A 456 16.94 -8.50 -4.10
N ALA A 457 16.84 -8.50 -5.42
CA ALA A 457 16.94 -7.29 -6.22
C ALA A 457 15.90 -6.22 -5.81
N ASN A 458 14.65 -6.62 -5.55
CA ASN A 458 13.62 -5.68 -5.07
C ASN A 458 13.85 -5.25 -3.61
N LYS A 459 14.52 -6.06 -2.78
CA LYS A 459 14.93 -5.69 -1.41
C LYS A 459 15.91 -4.53 -1.48
N GLU A 460 16.92 -4.58 -2.35
CA GLU A 460 17.87 -3.48 -2.54
C GLU A 460 17.17 -2.17 -2.92
N VAL A 461 16.17 -2.23 -3.82
CA VAL A 461 15.35 -1.06 -4.17
C VAL A 461 14.56 -0.54 -2.97
N ALA A 462 13.99 -1.43 -2.17
CA ALA A 462 13.22 -1.06 -0.99
C ALA A 462 14.10 -0.43 0.10
N VAL A 463 15.33 -0.93 0.29
CA VAL A 463 16.34 -0.33 1.17
C VAL A 463 16.72 1.06 0.67
N LEU A 464 17.03 1.23 -0.62
CA LEU A 464 17.32 2.53 -1.23
C LEU A 464 16.19 3.55 -0.99
N CYS A 465 14.94 3.11 -1.10
CA CYS A 465 13.76 3.96 -0.92
C CYS A 465 13.33 4.13 0.55
N ASN A 466 14.03 3.50 1.50
CA ASN A 466 13.66 3.40 2.90
C ASN A 466 12.22 2.87 3.14
N HIS A 467 11.81 1.85 2.38
CA HIS A 467 10.53 1.17 2.58
C HIS A 467 10.65 0.11 3.68
N GLN A 468 10.55 0.58 4.93
CA GLN A 468 10.62 -0.28 6.11
C GLN A 468 9.21 -0.68 6.59
N ARG A 469 9.13 -1.80 7.30
CA ARG A 469 7.97 -2.19 8.10
C ARG A 469 8.42 -2.79 9.42
N THR A 470 7.56 -2.73 10.41
CA THR A 470 7.76 -3.46 11.67
C THR A 470 7.63 -4.96 11.42
N VAL A 471 8.28 -5.76 12.25
CA VAL A 471 8.10 -7.21 12.21
C VAL A 471 6.70 -7.52 12.71
N SER A 472 5.90 -8.19 11.89
CA SER A 472 4.53 -8.60 12.27
C SER A 472 4.57 -9.41 13.57
N LYS A 473 3.60 -9.17 14.46
CA LYS A 473 3.44 -9.91 15.72
C LYS A 473 3.33 -11.43 15.49
N SER A 474 2.76 -11.83 14.35
CA SER A 474 2.61 -13.23 13.96
C SER A 474 3.87 -13.87 13.36
N HIS A 475 4.94 -13.10 13.08
CA HIS A 475 6.10 -13.60 12.34
C HIS A 475 6.79 -14.78 13.06
N GLY A 476 6.99 -14.68 14.38
CA GLY A 476 7.59 -15.75 15.18
C GLY A 476 6.81 -17.06 15.09
N ALA A 477 5.50 -17.01 15.36
CA ALA A 477 4.61 -18.17 15.25
C ALA A 477 4.57 -18.77 13.83
N GLN A 478 4.67 -17.92 12.80
CA GLN A 478 4.75 -18.40 11.42
C GLN A 478 6.08 -19.06 11.08
N MET A 479 7.20 -18.59 11.65
CA MET A 479 8.53 -19.19 11.47
C MET A 479 8.61 -20.53 12.21
N GLU A 480 8.13 -20.60 13.44
CA GLU A 480 8.05 -21.85 14.22
C GLU A 480 7.25 -22.93 13.48
N LYS A 481 6.11 -22.55 12.87
CA LYS A 481 5.32 -23.47 12.03
C LYS A 481 6.07 -23.96 10.79
N LEU A 482 6.93 -23.13 10.20
CA LEU A 482 7.77 -23.53 9.06
C LEU A 482 8.91 -24.45 9.51
N GLU A 483 9.54 -24.14 10.64
CA GLU A 483 10.58 -24.97 11.27
C GLU A 483 10.05 -26.36 11.64
N GLY A 484 8.83 -26.45 12.19
CA GLY A 484 8.18 -27.75 12.48
C GLY A 484 7.99 -28.60 11.22
N LYS A 485 7.46 -28.01 10.14
CA LYS A 485 7.34 -28.71 8.84
C LYS A 485 8.69 -29.09 8.24
N MET A 486 9.70 -28.26 8.47
CA MET A 486 11.06 -28.51 8.01
C MET A 486 11.65 -29.73 8.72
N ALA A 487 11.43 -29.84 10.03
CA ALA A 487 11.81 -31.00 10.83
C ALA A 487 11.09 -32.28 10.38
N GLU A 488 9.77 -32.22 10.13
CA GLU A 488 9.00 -33.35 9.59
C GLU A 488 9.57 -33.85 8.24
N LEU A 489 9.92 -32.95 7.33
CA LEU A 489 10.51 -33.31 6.05
C LEU A 489 11.91 -33.91 6.19
N LYS A 490 12.73 -33.40 7.12
CA LYS A 490 14.07 -33.95 7.40
C LYS A 490 13.97 -35.36 8.00
N ALA A 491 13.03 -35.59 8.92
CA ALA A 491 12.76 -36.92 9.47
C ALA A 491 12.28 -37.91 8.39
N LEU A 492 11.36 -37.47 7.52
CA LEU A 492 10.90 -38.28 6.37
C LEU A 492 12.05 -38.62 5.42
N ARG A 493 12.96 -37.68 5.16
CA ARG A 493 14.15 -37.91 4.33
C ARG A 493 15.04 -38.99 4.93
N GLU A 494 15.34 -38.92 6.23
CA GLU A 494 16.14 -39.92 6.93
C GLU A 494 15.50 -41.31 6.86
N GLU A 495 14.18 -41.39 7.05
CA GLU A 495 13.44 -42.64 6.89
C GLU A 495 13.58 -43.23 5.49
N ILE A 496 13.41 -42.41 4.45
CA ILE A 496 13.55 -42.85 3.05
C ILE A 496 14.98 -43.34 2.76
N VAL A 497 16.00 -42.68 3.31
CA VAL A 497 17.41 -43.11 3.17
C VAL A 497 17.62 -44.49 3.79
N ILE A 498 17.10 -44.71 5.01
CA ILE A 498 17.20 -46.00 5.71
C ILE A 498 16.49 -47.12 4.92
N ASP A 499 15.28 -46.85 4.43
CA ASP A 499 14.51 -47.83 3.64
C ASP A 499 15.17 -48.10 2.28
N LEU A 500 15.79 -47.10 1.65
CA LEU A 500 16.53 -47.26 0.40
C LEU A 500 17.75 -48.17 0.60
N GLU A 501 18.52 -47.99 1.68
CA GLU A 501 19.64 -48.87 2.01
C GLU A 501 19.20 -50.31 2.27
N ARG A 502 18.06 -50.50 2.94
CA ARG A 502 17.48 -51.82 3.20
C ARG A 502 17.02 -52.49 1.92
N ALA A 503 16.31 -51.76 1.06
CA ALA A 503 15.82 -52.26 -0.22
C ALA A 503 16.98 -52.69 -1.14
N ARG A 504 18.07 -51.91 -1.19
CA ARG A 504 19.30 -52.28 -1.91
C ARG A 504 19.97 -53.55 -1.37
N LYS A 505 19.78 -53.85 -0.08
CA LYS A 505 20.27 -55.08 0.60
C LYS A 505 19.24 -56.22 0.57
N GLY A 506 18.12 -56.09 -0.13
CA GLY A 506 17.05 -57.09 -0.19
C GLY A 506 16.28 -57.28 1.13
N LYS A 507 16.38 -56.33 2.07
CA LYS A 507 15.71 -56.38 3.37
C LYS A 507 14.38 -55.62 3.33
N PRO A 508 13.33 -56.07 4.06
CA PRO A 508 12.07 -55.35 4.14
C PRO A 508 12.22 -54.00 4.87
N PRO A 509 11.35 -53.02 4.58
CA PRO A 509 11.35 -51.71 5.21
C PRO A 509 11.11 -51.81 6.71
N ARG A 510 11.44 -50.76 7.46
CA ARG A 510 11.13 -50.73 8.90
C ARG A 510 9.61 -50.75 9.12
N LYS A 511 9.20 -51.33 10.25
CA LYS A 511 7.82 -51.18 10.73
C LYS A 511 7.57 -49.72 11.07
N ASP A 512 6.34 -49.25 10.87
CA ASP A 512 5.93 -47.92 11.32
C ASP A 512 5.83 -47.86 12.86
N GLU A 513 5.52 -46.67 13.40
CA GLU A 513 5.34 -46.44 14.84
C GLU A 513 4.24 -47.33 15.44
N ASP A 514 3.29 -47.80 14.63
CA ASP A 514 2.21 -48.73 14.99
C ASP A 514 2.60 -50.22 14.86
N GLY A 515 3.85 -50.52 14.50
CA GLY A 515 4.35 -51.89 14.36
C GLY A 515 3.91 -52.63 13.09
N LYS A 516 3.25 -51.96 12.13
CA LYS A 516 2.84 -52.52 10.84
C LYS A 516 3.97 -52.46 9.83
N THR A 517 4.04 -53.50 9.00
CA THR A 517 5.03 -53.58 7.92
C THR A 517 4.71 -52.57 6.83
N LYS A 518 5.60 -51.60 6.60
CA LYS A 518 5.46 -50.65 5.49
C LYS A 518 5.44 -51.39 4.15
N ARG A 519 4.70 -50.86 3.17
CA ARG A 519 4.60 -51.44 1.83
C ARG A 519 6.00 -51.51 1.20
N ASN A 520 6.41 -52.68 0.71
CA ASN A 520 7.66 -52.82 -0.04
C ASN A 520 7.65 -51.87 -1.25
N GLN A 521 8.68 -51.04 -1.33
CA GLN A 521 8.93 -50.15 -2.47
C GLN A 521 10.24 -50.55 -3.14
N SER A 522 10.32 -50.48 -4.47
CA SER A 522 11.59 -50.74 -5.15
C SER A 522 12.62 -49.65 -4.81
N PRO A 523 13.93 -49.94 -4.93
CA PRO A 523 14.97 -48.92 -4.77
C PRO A 523 14.74 -47.68 -5.64
N GLU A 524 14.34 -47.86 -6.90
CA GLU A 524 14.01 -46.76 -7.84
C GLU A 524 12.86 -45.87 -7.34
N GLN A 525 11.84 -46.45 -6.70
CA GLN A 525 10.72 -45.68 -6.14
C GLN A 525 11.15 -44.87 -4.93
N LEU A 526 12.06 -45.40 -4.11
CA LEU A 526 12.62 -44.72 -2.94
C LEU A 526 13.59 -43.62 -3.34
N GLU A 527 14.43 -43.84 -4.35
CA GLU A 527 15.31 -42.81 -4.93
C GLU A 527 14.50 -41.61 -5.46
N LYS A 528 13.43 -41.88 -6.22
CA LYS A 528 12.53 -40.82 -6.72
C LYS A 528 11.84 -40.07 -5.58
N LYS A 529 11.42 -40.76 -4.51
CA LYS A 529 10.83 -40.13 -3.32
C LYS A 529 11.86 -39.30 -2.55
N LEU A 530 13.09 -39.77 -2.45
CA LEU A 530 14.19 -39.05 -1.81
C LEU A 530 14.46 -37.74 -2.56
N GLU A 531 14.61 -37.81 -3.89
CA GLU A 531 14.80 -36.63 -4.74
C GLU A 531 13.64 -35.62 -4.60
N GLN A 532 12.39 -36.08 -4.59
CA GLN A 532 11.23 -35.22 -4.37
C GLN A 532 11.22 -34.57 -2.98
N THR A 533 11.70 -35.29 -1.96
CA THR A 533 11.76 -34.79 -0.58
C THR A 533 12.90 -33.78 -0.44
N ASP A 534 14.07 -34.05 -1.01
CA ASP A 534 15.21 -33.14 -1.06
C ASP A 534 14.85 -31.82 -1.77
N ASN A 535 14.14 -31.90 -2.90
CA ASN A 535 13.63 -30.71 -3.58
C ASN A 535 12.63 -29.90 -2.73
N LYS A 536 11.77 -30.56 -1.94
CA LYS A 536 10.86 -29.88 -1.01
C LYS A 536 11.63 -29.22 0.13
N ILE A 537 12.67 -29.88 0.64
CA ILE A 537 13.52 -29.38 1.71
C ILE A 537 14.24 -28.12 1.24
N GLN A 538 14.96 -28.19 0.12
CA GLN A 538 15.67 -27.06 -0.46
C GLN A 538 14.74 -25.86 -0.71
N LYS A 539 13.55 -26.11 -1.26
CA LYS A 539 12.56 -25.07 -1.45
C LYS A 539 12.09 -24.43 -0.14
N MET A 540 11.84 -25.24 0.89
CA MET A 540 11.38 -24.73 2.19
C MET A 540 12.46 -23.94 2.90
N GLU A 541 13.72 -24.39 2.85
CA GLU A 541 14.87 -23.65 3.39
C GLU A 541 15.04 -22.30 2.69
N LEU A 542 14.89 -22.25 1.35
CA LEU A 542 14.89 -21.00 0.60
C LEU A 542 13.73 -20.08 0.99
N ASP A 543 12.51 -20.60 1.06
CA ASP A 543 11.31 -19.84 1.42
C ASP A 543 11.43 -19.25 2.85
N MET A 544 11.97 -20.02 3.80
CA MET A 544 12.24 -19.56 5.17
C MET A 544 13.29 -18.45 5.21
N LYS A 545 14.42 -18.65 4.53
CA LYS A 545 15.49 -17.64 4.45
C LYS A 545 14.99 -16.34 3.85
N VAL A 546 14.30 -16.41 2.72
CA VAL A 546 13.70 -15.24 2.06
C VAL A 546 12.69 -14.56 2.99
N LYS A 547 11.88 -15.31 3.72
CA LYS A 547 10.88 -14.74 4.63
C LYS A 547 11.52 -14.00 5.80
N ASP A 548 12.58 -14.54 6.38
CA ASP A 548 13.33 -13.89 7.45
C ASP A 548 14.10 -12.66 6.94
N ASP A 549 14.77 -12.79 5.79
CA ASP A 549 15.52 -11.71 5.13
C ASP A 549 14.65 -10.49 4.78
N LEU A 550 13.33 -10.69 4.62
CA LEU A 550 12.36 -9.67 4.21
C LEU A 550 11.43 -9.22 5.35
N LYS A 551 11.66 -9.66 6.60
CA LYS A 551 10.73 -9.37 7.71
C LYS A 551 10.58 -7.88 8.01
N THR A 552 11.63 -7.09 7.82
CA THR A 552 11.66 -5.63 8.10
C THR A 552 11.45 -4.75 6.87
N VAL A 553 11.22 -5.33 5.68
CA VAL A 553 11.19 -4.56 4.41
C VAL A 553 9.84 -4.68 3.71
N ALA A 554 9.28 -3.54 3.32
CA ALA A 554 8.00 -3.45 2.59
C ALA A 554 8.23 -3.49 1.06
N LEU A 555 8.28 -4.70 0.49
CA LEU A 555 8.51 -4.90 -0.94
C LEU A 555 7.35 -4.48 -1.85
N GLY A 556 6.13 -4.33 -1.30
CA GLY A 556 4.93 -4.01 -2.08
C GLY A 556 4.99 -2.61 -2.68
N THR A 557 5.38 -1.63 -1.86
CA THR A 557 5.40 -0.20 -2.18
C THR A 557 6.31 0.12 -3.37
N SER A 558 7.56 -0.38 -3.37
CA SER A 558 8.48 -0.23 -4.51
C SER A 558 7.89 -0.85 -5.78
N LYS A 559 7.40 -2.08 -5.67
CA LYS A 559 6.91 -2.90 -6.77
C LYS A 559 5.67 -2.36 -7.47
N ILE A 560 4.79 -1.67 -6.73
CA ILE A 560 3.54 -1.13 -7.29
C ILE A 560 3.75 0.27 -7.88
N ASN A 561 4.56 1.10 -7.21
CA ASN A 561 4.57 2.54 -7.44
C ASN A 561 5.86 3.08 -8.08
N TYR A 562 7.01 2.42 -7.91
CA TYR A 562 8.32 2.97 -8.27
C TYR A 562 9.08 2.16 -9.31
N LEU A 563 8.74 0.89 -9.48
CA LEU A 563 9.39 0.00 -10.45
C LEU A 563 8.66 -0.02 -11.78
N ASP A 564 9.36 0.28 -12.88
CA ASP A 564 8.80 0.12 -14.23
C ASP A 564 8.45 -1.35 -14.46
N PRO A 565 7.15 -1.68 -14.65
CA PRO A 565 6.72 -3.07 -14.79
C PRO A 565 7.33 -3.78 -16.00
N ARG A 566 7.82 -3.05 -17.02
CA ARG A 566 8.45 -3.61 -18.22
C ARG A 566 9.79 -4.24 -17.92
N ILE A 567 10.53 -3.74 -16.92
CA ILE A 567 11.79 -4.34 -16.45
C ILE A 567 11.50 -5.77 -15.95
N THR A 568 10.50 -5.92 -15.07
CA THR A 568 10.06 -7.24 -14.58
C THR A 568 9.62 -8.15 -15.72
N VAL A 569 8.85 -7.64 -16.69
CA VAL A 569 8.35 -8.43 -17.82
C VAL A 569 9.51 -8.90 -18.71
N ALA A 570 10.47 -8.03 -19.01
CA ALA A 570 11.64 -8.36 -19.79
C ALA A 570 12.52 -9.39 -19.07
N TRP A 571 12.74 -9.23 -17.76
CA TRP A 571 13.46 -10.21 -16.95
C TRP A 571 12.76 -11.58 -16.94
N CYS A 572 11.43 -11.62 -16.77
CA CYS A 572 10.66 -12.85 -16.81
C CYS A 572 10.81 -13.59 -18.15
N LYS A 573 10.75 -12.86 -19.26
CA LYS A 573 10.95 -13.42 -20.61
C LYS A 573 12.37 -13.94 -20.82
N ARG A 574 13.39 -13.21 -20.37
CA ARG A 574 14.81 -13.61 -20.48
C ARG A 574 15.15 -14.87 -19.68
N ASN A 575 14.46 -15.09 -18.56
CA ASN A 575 14.79 -16.15 -17.61
C ASN A 575 13.77 -17.30 -17.55
N ASP A 576 12.82 -17.37 -18.50
CA ASP A 576 11.73 -18.36 -18.55
C ASP A 576 10.92 -18.45 -17.26
N VAL A 577 10.71 -17.31 -16.60
CA VAL A 577 9.91 -17.22 -15.38
C VAL A 577 8.49 -16.80 -15.74
N PRO A 578 7.45 -17.56 -15.35
CA PRO A 578 6.08 -17.12 -15.55
C PRO A 578 5.83 -15.76 -14.87
N ILE A 579 5.35 -14.77 -15.63
CA ILE A 579 5.08 -13.39 -15.14
C ILE A 579 4.19 -13.41 -13.89
N GLU A 580 3.31 -14.42 -13.82
CA GLU A 580 2.40 -14.71 -12.71
C GLU A 580 3.10 -15.00 -11.37
N LYS A 581 4.33 -15.48 -11.40
CA LYS A 581 5.15 -15.79 -10.21
C LYS A 581 5.95 -14.57 -9.74
N ALA A 582 6.40 -13.72 -10.66
CA ALA A 582 7.14 -12.50 -10.34
C ALA A 582 6.22 -11.31 -10.00
N SER A 583 4.93 -11.33 -10.35
CA SER A 583 3.98 -10.24 -10.14
C SER A 583 3.00 -10.53 -9.01
N SER A 584 2.69 -9.53 -8.17
CA SER A 584 1.63 -9.68 -7.15
C SER A 584 0.25 -9.84 -7.81
N LYS A 585 -0.73 -10.43 -7.11
CA LYS A 585 -2.12 -10.53 -7.62
C LYS A 585 -2.68 -9.16 -8.04
N LYS A 586 -2.34 -8.08 -7.32
CA LYS A 586 -2.72 -6.68 -7.66
C LYS A 586 -2.09 -6.24 -8.99
N GLN A 587 -0.80 -6.55 -9.22
CA GLN A 587 -0.11 -6.25 -10.48
C GLN A 587 -0.65 -7.04 -11.67
N LYS A 588 -1.11 -8.29 -11.50
CA LYS A 588 -1.66 -9.09 -12.60
C LYS A 588 -2.86 -8.40 -13.29
N LYS A 589 -3.72 -7.72 -12.53
CA LYS A 589 -4.86 -6.96 -13.07
C LYS A 589 -4.43 -5.66 -13.77
N LYS A 590 -3.36 -5.01 -13.28
CA LYS A 590 -2.78 -3.79 -13.87
C LYS A 590 -2.01 -4.10 -15.17
N LYS A 591 -1.27 -5.21 -15.22
CA LYS A 591 -0.38 -5.58 -16.35
C LYS A 591 -1.09 -6.20 -17.56
N LYS A 592 -2.31 -6.74 -17.44
CA LYS A 592 -3.04 -7.36 -18.57
C LYS A 592 -3.19 -6.42 -19.78
N LYS A 593 -3.28 -5.10 -19.59
CA LYS A 593 -3.32 -4.12 -20.69
C LYS A 593 -1.92 -3.78 -21.26
N SER A 594 -0.87 -3.74 -20.43
CA SER A 594 0.51 -3.43 -20.86
C SER A 594 1.22 -4.56 -21.62
N SER A 595 0.63 -5.75 -21.71
CA SER A 595 1.21 -6.91 -22.41
C SER A 595 0.71 -7.08 -23.84
N HIS A 596 -0.17 -6.18 -24.30
CA HIS A 596 -0.75 -6.17 -25.65
C HIS A 596 -0.26 -4.99 -26.50
N GLU A 597 0.70 -4.22 -25.96
CA GLU A 597 1.53 -3.22 -26.64
C GLU A 597 3.00 -3.62 -26.38
#